data_AF-A0A2W6NUV6-F1
#
_entry.id   AF-A0A2W6NUV6-F1
#
_cell.length_a   1.000
_cell.length_b   1.000
_cell.length_c   1.000
_cell.angle_alpha   90.00
_cell.angle_beta   90.00
_cell.angle_gamma   90.00
#
_symmetry.space_group_name_H-M   'P 1'
#
loop_
_entity.id
_entity.type
_entity.pdbx_description
1 polymer ?
#
loop_
_entity_poly.entity_id
_entity_poly.type
_entity_poly.pdbx_seq_one_letter_code
_entity_poly.pdbx_strand_id
1 'polypeptide(L)'
;LHAAMNNIQEEIELVGENAASIDAYAASDPAECFAVLSEYFFSAPELFAPRFPSLWQRFCQFYQQDPLQRLHHANDTDSFSATNVH
;
A
#
# COMPACT_ATOMS: atom_id res chain seq x y z
N LEU A 1 9.68 2.20 9.77
CA LEU A 1 8.49 1.64 10.42
C LEU A 1 7.93 2.61 11.46
N HIS A 2 8.68 3.01 12.50
CA HIS A 2 8.18 3.96 13.52
C HIS A 2 7.52 5.24 12.96
N ALA A 3 8.10 5.90 11.96
CA ALA A 3 7.47 7.08 11.35
C ALA A 3 6.12 6.77 10.67
N ALA A 4 5.98 5.59 10.06
CA ALA A 4 4.72 5.14 9.47
C ALA A 4 3.70 4.78 10.56
N MET A 5 4.13 4.09 11.62
CA MET A 5 3.28 3.78 12.78
C MET A 5 2.73 5.06 13.42
N ASN A 6 3.58 6.07 13.65
CA ASN A 6 3.13 7.35 14.20
C ASN A 6 2.10 8.03 13.29
N ASN A 7 2.31 8.02 11.98
CA ASN A 7 1.37 8.62 11.04
C ASN A 7 0.02 7.86 10.98
N ILE A 8 0.05 6.53 11.11
CA ILE A 8 -1.15 5.70 11.21
C ILE A 8 -1.89 6.02 12.53
N GLN A 9 -1.15 6.12 13.64
CA GLN A 9 -1.69 6.49 14.95
C GLN A 9 -2.36 7.87 14.94
N GLU A 10 -1.70 8.88 14.36
CA GLU A 10 -2.24 10.24 14.21
C GLU A 10 -3.53 10.25 13.37
N GLU A 11 -3.61 9.43 12.32
CA GLU A 11 -4.82 9.30 11.51
C GLU A 11 -5.96 8.66 12.32
N ILE A 12 -5.69 7.58 13.05
CA ILE A 12 -6.67 6.92 13.91
C ILE A 12 -7.23 7.90 14.96
N GLU A 13 -6.38 8.74 15.55
CA GLU A 13 -6.81 9.76 16.51
C GLU A 13 -7.69 10.84 15.87
N LEU A 14 -7.46 11.15 14.59
CA LEU A 14 -8.21 12.17 13.86
C LEU A 14 -9.58 11.67 13.38
N VAL A 15 -9.64 10.47 12.80
CA VAL A 15 -10.84 9.97 12.09
C VAL A 15 -11.50 8.75 12.75
N GLY A 16 -10.84 8.13 13.72
CA GLY A 16 -11.25 6.88 14.35
C GLY A 16 -10.79 5.63 13.58
N GLU A 17 -10.68 4.51 14.29
CA GLU A 17 -10.13 3.23 13.75
C GLU A 17 -10.84 2.75 12.48
N ASN A 18 -12.18 2.81 12.43
CA ASN A 18 -12.97 2.32 11.29
C ASN A 18 -12.86 3.18 10.04
N ALA A 19 -12.36 4.41 10.16
CA ALA A 19 -12.23 5.35 9.04
C ALA A 19 -10.75 5.57 8.64
N ALA A 20 -9.81 4.96 9.36
CA ALA A 20 -8.40 5.02 9.02
C ALA A 20 -8.13 4.30 7.69
N SER A 21 -7.15 4.79 6.94
CA SER A 21 -6.82 4.24 5.61
C SER A 21 -6.00 2.96 5.69
N ILE A 22 -5.29 2.76 6.79
CA ILE A 22 -4.54 1.55 7.12
C ILE A 22 -5.16 0.96 8.38
N ASP A 23 -5.24 -0.36 8.44
CA ASP A 23 -5.70 -1.08 9.63
C ASP A 23 -4.99 -0.57 10.90
N ALA A 24 -5.77 -0.22 11.93
CA ALA A 24 -5.29 0.30 13.19
C ALA A 24 -4.29 -0.63 13.88
N TYR A 25 -4.37 -1.94 13.61
CA TYR A 25 -3.44 -2.93 14.11
C TYR A 25 -1.99 -2.66 13.69
N ALA A 26 -1.76 -1.98 12.56
CA ALA A 26 -0.42 -1.60 12.12
C ALA A 26 0.29 -0.59 13.05
N ALA A 27 -0.44 0.12 13.91
CA ALA A 27 0.15 1.04 14.89
C ALA A 27 0.54 0.35 16.20
N SER A 28 0.17 -0.91 16.41
CA SER A 28 0.36 -1.62 17.68
C SER A 28 1.83 -1.92 18.00
N ASP A 29 2.56 -2.53 17.05
CA ASP A 29 3.98 -2.79 17.15
C ASP A 29 4.67 -2.87 15.76
N PRO A 30 6.02 -2.84 15.70
CA PRO A 30 6.73 -2.84 14.43
C PRO A 30 6.57 -4.12 13.58
N ALA A 31 6.32 -5.27 14.20
CA ALA A 31 6.11 -6.53 13.50
C ALA A 31 4.74 -6.53 12.82
N GLU A 32 3.70 -6.10 13.53
CA GLU A 32 2.35 -5.96 12.96
C GLU A 32 2.30 -4.86 11.90
N CYS A 33 3.02 -3.75 12.11
CA CYS A 33 3.19 -2.72 11.08
C CYS A 33 3.76 -3.30 9.79
N PHE A 34 4.79 -4.15 9.89
CA PHE A 34 5.38 -4.79 8.72
C PHE A 34 4.43 -5.81 8.08
N ALA A 35 3.72 -6.60 8.88
CA ALA A 35 2.76 -7.60 8.39
C ALA A 35 1.60 -6.94 7.63
N VAL A 36 0.93 -5.96 8.25
CA VAL A 36 -0.17 -5.22 7.61
C VAL A 36 0.32 -4.51 6.35
N LEU A 37 1.43 -3.77 6.41
CA LEU A 37 1.94 -3.10 5.21
C LEU A 37 2.38 -4.08 4.11
N SER A 38 2.78 -5.30 4.46
CA SER A 38 3.05 -6.36 3.49
C SER A 38 1.76 -6.86 2.83
N GLU A 39 0.66 -6.96 3.57
CA GLU A 39 -0.64 -7.26 2.99
C GLU A 39 -1.03 -6.20 1.96
N TYR A 40 -1.05 -4.92 2.36
CA TYR A 40 -1.37 -3.81 1.47
C TYR A 40 -0.41 -3.72 0.27
N PHE A 41 0.86 -4.07 0.44
CA PHE A 41 1.82 -4.12 -0.66
C PHE A 41 1.38 -5.07 -1.79
N PHE A 42 0.76 -6.19 -1.46
CA PHE A 42 0.31 -7.17 -2.46
C PHE A 42 -1.16 -7.03 -2.86
N SER A 43 -2.03 -6.58 -1.95
CA SER A 43 -3.49 -6.54 -2.17
C SER A 43 -4.00 -5.19 -2.66
N ALA A 44 -3.42 -4.08 -2.18
CA ALA A 44 -3.86 -2.72 -2.47
C ALA A 44 -2.67 -1.72 -2.55
N PRO A 45 -1.69 -1.95 -3.46
CA PRO A 45 -0.48 -1.14 -3.54
C PRO A 45 -0.75 0.35 -3.86
N GLU A 46 -1.89 0.66 -4.48
CA GLU A 46 -2.35 2.02 -4.77
C GLU A 46 -2.71 2.82 -3.51
N LEU A 47 -3.01 2.17 -2.38
CA LEU A 47 -3.21 2.84 -1.09
C LEU A 47 -1.88 3.03 -0.35
N PHE A 48 -0.95 2.07 -0.49
CA PHE A 48 0.31 2.08 0.24
C PHE A 48 1.38 3.00 -0.41
N ALA A 49 1.59 2.86 -1.72
CA ALA A 49 2.67 3.57 -2.43
C ALA A 49 2.61 5.11 -2.32
N PRO A 50 1.45 5.79 -2.54
CA PRO A 50 1.39 7.23 -2.41
C PRO A 50 1.45 7.70 -0.95
N ARG A 51 0.99 6.87 0.00
CA ARG A 51 0.96 7.22 1.42
C ARG A 51 2.35 7.20 2.04
N PHE A 52 3.15 6.18 1.75
CA PHE A 52 4.49 6.02 2.34
C PHE A 52 5.55 5.78 1.26
N PRO A 53 5.84 6.75 0.37
CA PRO A 53 6.68 6.53 -0.81
C PRO A 53 8.11 6.07 -0.47
N SER A 54 8.70 6.60 0.61
CA SER A 54 10.03 6.18 1.07
C SER A 54 10.04 4.75 1.63
N LEU A 55 8.93 4.28 2.19
CA LEU A 55 8.81 2.93 2.73
C LEU A 55 8.46 1.93 1.63
N TRP A 56 7.60 2.32 0.70
CA TRP A 56 7.30 1.58 -0.52
C TRP A 56 8.57 1.18 -1.26
N GLN A 57 9.49 2.13 -1.50
CA GLN A 57 10.76 1.84 -2.17
C GLN A 57 11.59 0.77 -1.43
N ARG A 58 11.55 0.75 -0.10
CA ARG A 58 12.23 -0.28 0.70
C ARG A 58 11.54 -1.63 0.59
N PHE A 59 10.21 -1.67 0.52
CA PHE A 59 9.46 -2.89 0.29
C PHE A 59 9.73 -3.47 -1.10
N CYS A 60 9.80 -2.63 -2.14
CA CYS A 60 10.20 -3.06 -3.47
C CYS A 60 11.60 -3.67 -3.48
N GLN A 61 12.55 -3.05 -2.78
CA GLN A 61 13.92 -3.58 -2.63
C GLN A 61 13.97 -4.87 -1.79
N PHE A 62 13.12 -5.00 -0.78
CA PHE A 62 13.07 -6.18 0.08
C PHE A 62 12.45 -7.38 -0.65
N TYR A 63 11.26 -7.20 -1.24
CA TYR A 63 10.53 -8.25 -1.94
C TYR A 63 10.99 -8.47 -3.39
N GLN A 64 11.83 -7.58 -3.93
CA GLN A 64 12.29 -7.59 -5.33
C GLN A 64 11.11 -7.60 -6.33
N GLN A 65 10.04 -6.89 -5.99
CA GLN A 65 8.81 -6.79 -6.78
C GLN A 65 8.29 -5.36 -6.75
N ASP A 66 7.57 -4.95 -7.80
CA ASP A 66 6.80 -3.70 -7.83
C ASP A 66 5.35 -4.02 -8.23
N PRO A 67 4.46 -4.33 -7.26
CA PRO A 67 3.06 -4.64 -7.52
C PRO A 67 2.29 -3.48 -8.15
N LEU A 68 2.64 -2.22 -7.86
CA LEU A 68 1.98 -1.06 -8.45
C LEU A 68 2.27 -0.98 -9.96
N GLN A 69 3.52 -1.18 -10.37
CA GLN A 69 3.85 -1.27 -11.80
C GLN A 69 3.12 -2.44 -12.47
N ARG A 70 3.03 -3.59 -11.80
CA ARG A 70 2.28 -4.75 -12.33
C ARG A 70 0.81 -4.41 -12.59
N LEU A 71 0.16 -3.69 -11.67
CA LEU A 71 -1.23 -3.24 -11.85
C LEU A 71 -1.39 -2.26 -13.01
N HIS A 72 -0.49 -1.27 -13.14
CA HIS A 72 -0.53 -0.34 -14.28
C HIS A 72 -0.42 -1.09 -15.63
N HIS A 73 0.52 -2.03 -15.73
CA HIS A 73 0.67 -2.84 -16.95
C HIS A 73 -0.56 -3.71 -17.25
N ALA A 74 -1.22 -4.25 -16.22
CA ALA A 74 -2.45 -5.02 -16.39
C ALA A 74 -3.58 -4.15 -16.95
N ASN A 75 -3.76 -2.94 -16.41
CA ASN A 75 -4.77 -1.99 -16.87
C ASN A 75 -4.51 -1.47 -18.29
N ASP A 76 -3.23 -1.25 -18.64
CA ASP A 76 -2.83 -0.86 -20.00
C ASP A 76 -3.15 -1.97 -21.00
N THR A 77 -2.83 -3.22 -20.66
CA THR A 77 -3.10 -4.39 -21.53
C THR A 77 -4.58 -4.54 -21.84
N ASP A 78 -5.45 -4.35 -20.85
CA ASP A 78 -6.90 -4.44 -21.02
C ASP A 78 -7.45 -3.31 -21.92
N SER A 79 -6.89 -2.11 -21.78
CA SER A 79 -7.25 -0.93 -22.58
C SER A 79 -6.89 -1.09 -24.07
N PHE A 80 -5.75 -1.71 -24.38
CA PHE A 80 -5.37 -2.01 -25.77
C PHE A 80 -6.22 -3.12 -26.40
N SER A 81 -6.69 -4.08 -25.60
CA SER A 81 -7.55 -5.16 -26.08
C SER A 81 -8.97 -4.68 -26.40
N ALA A 82 -9.51 -3.72 -25.63
CA ALA A 82 -10.82 -3.11 -25.90
C ALA A 82 -10.86 -2.26 -27.18
N THR A 83 -9.73 -1.70 -27.60
CA THR A 83 -9.65 -0.78 -28.76
C THR A 83 -9.57 -1.52 -30.11
N ASN A 84 -9.17 -2.81 -30.13
CA ASN A 84 -8.97 -3.59 -31.35
C ASN A 84 -10.19 -4.44 -31.79
N VAL A 85 -11.40 -4.17 -31.27
CA VAL A 85 -12.63 -4.93 -31.58
C VAL A 85 -13.65 -4.09 -32.38
N HIS A 86 -13.20 -3.23 -33.29
CA HIS A 86 -14.09 -2.53 -34.23
C HIS A 86 -13.59 -2.62 -35.68
#